data_AF-A0A2B8A4G0-F1
#
_entry.id   AF-A0A2B8A4G0-F1
#
_cell.length_a   1.000
_cell.length_b   1.000
_cell.length_c   1.000
_cell.angle_alpha   90.00
_cell.angle_beta   90.00
_cell.angle_gamma   90.00
#
_symmetry.space_group_name_H-M   'P 1'
#
loop_
_entity.id
_entity.type
_entity.pdbx_description
1 polymer ?
#
loop_
_entity_poly.entity_id
_entity_poly.type
_entity_poly.pdbx_seq_one_letter_code
_entity_poly.pdbx_strand_id
1 'polypeptide(L)'
;MNYNAKNLNPWYSRVALANSTGNFSVTHSAAFIDMLKGRSPLKDPRLPKLAALQNGHTEYQGAKPGEGTGATVNFSTNSWHSNIRSPLEMATYAEVKALEAEARFILHGGTPNTKGTTAQGYAAYLEIINANMKNMRIADDSIAAYLSNPLTDVGAANLTLSDILAEKNKAMFLNGDMWTDFRRYDYLNMSVPANLNVDLQGKFIQRFTYPASETTRNSDAAKQNIKPINEKMWMFVK
;
A
#
# COMPACT_ATOMS: atom_id res chain seq x y z
N MET A 1 7.64 0.13 21.10
CA MET A 1 8.15 1.44 21.56
C MET A 1 7.04 2.45 21.36
N ASN A 2 6.63 3.20 22.39
CA ASN A 2 5.53 4.17 22.26
C ASN A 2 6.09 5.54 21.85
N TYR A 3 5.56 6.10 20.77
CA TYR A 3 5.92 7.47 20.33
C TYR A 3 5.25 8.51 21.23
N ASN A 4 5.98 9.59 21.48
CA ASN A 4 5.59 10.68 22.37
C ASN A 4 6.29 11.99 21.96
N ALA A 5 6.16 13.04 22.75
CA ALA A 5 6.75 14.35 22.46
C ALA A 5 8.30 14.39 22.42
N LYS A 6 8.97 13.32 22.87
CA LYS A 6 10.45 13.19 22.87
C LYS A 6 10.93 12.15 21.85
N ASN A 7 10.24 11.02 21.77
CA ASN A 7 10.46 9.98 20.77
C ASN A 7 9.41 10.17 19.67
N LEU A 8 9.76 10.94 18.65
CA LEU A 8 8.84 11.28 17.58
C LEU A 8 8.71 10.14 16.57
N ASN A 9 7.50 9.91 16.07
CA ASN A 9 7.29 9.05 14.92
C ASN A 9 8.09 9.60 13.70
N PRO A 10 8.76 8.74 12.91
CA PRO A 10 9.57 9.20 11.79
C PRO A 10 8.73 9.83 10.66
N TRP A 11 7.54 9.32 10.38
CA TRP A 11 6.60 9.94 9.42
C TRP A 11 6.08 11.28 9.93
N TYR A 12 5.87 11.44 11.24
CA TYR A 12 5.55 12.73 11.83
C TYR A 12 6.68 13.75 11.64
N SER A 13 7.88 13.42 12.13
CA SER A 13 8.99 14.37 12.21
C SER A 13 9.65 14.67 10.87
N ARG A 14 9.76 13.68 9.98
CA ARG A 14 10.50 13.82 8.71
C ARG A 14 9.62 14.15 7.50
N VAL A 15 8.32 13.83 7.56
CA VAL A 15 7.42 13.99 6.41
C VAL A 15 6.30 14.98 6.73
N ALA A 16 5.41 14.65 7.67
CA ALA A 16 4.24 15.49 7.94
C ALA A 16 4.59 16.90 8.43
N LEU A 17 5.55 17.02 9.36
CA LEU A 17 5.98 18.33 9.84
C LEU A 17 6.67 19.14 8.73
N ALA A 18 7.60 18.52 7.99
CA ALA A 18 8.30 19.15 6.88
C ALA A 18 7.31 19.66 5.80
N ASN A 19 6.35 18.82 5.44
CA ASN A 19 5.29 19.17 4.49
C ASN A 19 4.41 20.33 4.99
N SER A 20 4.13 20.39 6.31
CA SER A 20 3.36 21.48 6.91
C SER A 20 4.11 22.82 6.98
N THR A 21 5.44 22.79 6.91
CA THR A 21 6.31 23.99 6.91
C THR A 21 6.82 24.35 5.52
N GLY A 22 6.20 23.83 4.45
CA GLY A 22 6.57 24.14 3.06
C GLY A 22 7.81 23.41 2.53
N ASN A 23 8.40 22.49 3.30
CA ASN A 23 9.49 21.64 2.83
C ASN A 23 8.93 20.30 2.32
N PHE A 24 8.45 20.32 1.08
CA PHE A 24 7.83 19.15 0.46
C PHE A 24 8.82 18.01 0.30
N SER A 25 8.45 16.81 0.76
CA SER A 25 9.29 15.61 0.70
C SER A 25 8.60 14.44 0.02
N VAL A 26 7.53 13.92 0.64
CA VAL A 26 6.81 12.71 0.21
C VAL A 26 5.31 13.01 0.20
N THR A 27 4.61 12.51 -0.82
CA THR A 27 3.15 12.53 -0.90
C THR A 27 2.61 11.18 -1.40
N HIS A 28 1.28 11.08 -1.51
CA HIS A 28 0.57 9.89 -1.93
C HIS A 28 0.58 9.74 -3.46
N SER A 29 0.67 8.51 -3.94
CA SER A 29 0.55 8.22 -5.38
C SER A 29 -0.90 8.34 -5.85
N ALA A 30 -1.09 8.71 -7.12
CA ALA A 30 -2.40 8.75 -7.77
C ALA A 30 -3.11 7.40 -7.66
N ALA A 31 -2.41 6.31 -7.96
CA ALA A 31 -2.95 4.95 -7.88
C ALA A 31 -3.54 4.62 -6.50
N PHE A 32 -2.87 5.00 -5.42
CA PHE A 32 -3.36 4.74 -4.06
C PHE A 32 -4.57 5.62 -3.71
N ILE A 33 -4.51 6.91 -4.06
CA ILE A 33 -5.62 7.83 -3.82
C ILE A 33 -6.85 7.45 -4.63
N ASP A 34 -6.70 7.07 -5.90
CA ASP A 34 -7.81 6.63 -6.75
C ASP A 34 -8.45 5.34 -6.25
N MET A 35 -7.64 4.40 -5.74
CA MET A 35 -8.13 3.18 -5.09
C MET A 35 -8.96 3.47 -3.83
N LEU A 36 -8.64 4.53 -3.08
CA LEU A 36 -9.40 4.98 -1.89
C LEU A 36 -10.59 5.89 -2.24
N LYS A 37 -10.52 6.68 -3.32
CA LYS A 37 -11.68 7.43 -3.80
C LYS A 37 -12.83 6.48 -4.15
N GLY A 38 -12.50 5.27 -4.57
CA GLY A 38 -13.46 4.24 -4.91
C GLY A 38 -14.21 4.59 -6.19
N ARG A 39 -15.27 3.83 -6.46
CA ARG A 39 -16.20 4.12 -7.56
C ARG A 39 -17.49 4.66 -6.95
N SER A 40 -17.98 5.79 -7.47
CA SER A 40 -19.26 6.33 -7.05
C SER A 40 -20.36 5.25 -7.12
N PRO A 41 -21.19 5.08 -6.07
CA PRO A 41 -21.32 5.93 -4.88
C PRO A 41 -20.39 5.55 -3.70
N LEU A 42 -19.60 4.47 -3.79
CA LEU A 42 -18.73 4.01 -2.71
C LEU A 42 -17.51 4.92 -2.56
N LYS A 43 -17.40 5.57 -1.40
CA LYS A 43 -16.22 6.31 -0.96
C LYS A 43 -15.58 5.56 0.20
N ASP A 44 -14.27 5.36 0.17
CA ASP A 44 -13.57 4.68 1.24
C ASP A 44 -13.42 5.60 2.47
N PRO A 45 -13.96 5.24 3.64
CA PRO A 45 -13.89 6.08 4.83
C PRO A 45 -12.47 6.21 5.41
N ARG A 46 -11.50 5.41 4.92
CA ARG A 46 -10.08 5.55 5.28
C ARG A 46 -9.41 6.75 4.63
N LEU A 47 -9.90 7.23 3.49
CA LEU A 47 -9.28 8.31 2.71
C LEU A 47 -8.92 9.55 3.57
N PRO A 48 -9.86 10.18 4.31
CA PRO A 48 -9.55 11.36 5.12
C PRO A 48 -8.66 11.07 6.35
N LYS A 49 -8.45 9.79 6.71
CA LYS A 49 -7.53 9.39 7.79
C LYS A 49 -6.11 9.21 7.27
N LEU A 50 -5.95 8.82 6.00
CA LEU A 50 -4.66 8.52 5.39
C LEU A 50 -4.06 9.75 4.72
N ALA A 51 -4.86 10.53 4.02
CA ALA A 51 -4.45 11.70 3.27
C ALA A 51 -5.21 12.95 3.74
N ALA A 52 -4.54 14.09 3.79
CA ALA A 52 -5.17 15.38 4.03
C ALA A 52 -5.12 16.22 2.75
N LEU A 53 -6.18 16.98 2.47
CA LEU A 53 -6.16 17.96 1.40
C LEU A 53 -5.18 19.08 1.74
N GLN A 54 -4.43 19.53 0.73
CA GLN A 54 -3.63 20.73 0.81
C GLN A 54 -4.56 21.96 0.85
N ASN A 55 -4.04 23.08 1.37
CA ASN A 55 -4.83 24.30 1.52
C ASN A 55 -5.41 24.77 0.17
N GLY A 56 -6.70 25.11 0.14
CA GLY A 56 -7.39 25.57 -1.06
C GLY A 56 -7.86 24.47 -2.03
N HIS A 57 -7.55 23.19 -1.76
CA HIS A 57 -8.05 22.07 -2.56
C HIS A 57 -9.29 21.43 -1.95
N THR A 58 -10.20 20.96 -2.81
CA THR A 58 -11.45 20.29 -2.42
C THR A 58 -11.52 18.83 -2.87
N GLU A 59 -10.62 18.42 -3.76
CA GLU A 59 -10.59 17.09 -4.35
C GLU A 59 -9.32 16.34 -3.99
N TYR A 60 -9.46 15.05 -3.67
CA TYR A 60 -8.33 14.17 -3.43
C TYR A 60 -7.71 13.74 -4.76
N GLN A 61 -6.44 14.05 -4.96
CA GLN A 61 -5.64 13.65 -6.11
C GLN A 61 -4.21 13.38 -5.65
N GLY A 62 -3.71 12.18 -5.93
CA GLY A 62 -2.31 11.83 -5.70
C GLY A 62 -1.41 12.22 -6.86
N ALA A 63 -0.09 12.19 -6.65
CA ALA A 63 0.88 12.43 -7.71
C ALA A 63 1.02 11.19 -8.58
N LYS A 64 1.00 11.35 -9.91
CA LYS A 64 1.31 10.24 -10.82
C LYS A 64 2.77 9.80 -10.58
N PRO A 65 3.03 8.50 -10.34
CA PRO A 65 4.40 8.03 -10.09
C PRO A 65 5.37 8.48 -11.17
N GLY A 66 6.48 9.10 -10.77
CA GLY A 66 7.54 9.58 -11.66
C GLY A 66 7.37 11.00 -12.23
N GLU A 67 6.20 11.63 -12.08
CA GLU A 67 5.99 13.03 -12.51
C GLU A 67 6.45 14.05 -11.47
N GLY A 68 6.45 13.68 -10.18
CA GLY A 68 6.90 14.53 -9.07
C GLY A 68 5.98 15.69 -8.69
N THR A 69 4.89 15.94 -9.44
CA THR A 69 3.95 17.06 -9.21
C THR A 69 2.49 16.61 -9.35
N GLY A 70 1.54 17.52 -9.06
CA GLY A 70 0.11 17.32 -9.33
C GLY A 70 -0.70 16.67 -8.19
N ALA A 71 -0.10 16.40 -7.03
CA ALA A 71 -0.87 15.98 -5.86
C ALA A 71 -1.57 17.18 -5.20
N THR A 72 -2.85 17.02 -4.86
CA THR A 72 -3.64 17.95 -4.04
C THR A 72 -3.72 17.50 -2.58
N VAL A 73 -3.13 16.35 -2.26
CA VAL A 73 -3.13 15.75 -0.93
C VAL A 73 -1.73 15.72 -0.35
N ASN A 74 -1.63 15.58 0.97
CA ASN A 74 -0.37 15.38 1.65
C ASN A 74 -0.53 14.57 2.96
N PHE A 75 0.59 14.12 3.52
CA PHE A 75 0.66 13.71 4.92
C PHE A 75 0.48 14.93 5.81
N SER A 76 -0.35 14.79 6.86
CA SER A 76 -0.52 15.82 7.88
C SER A 76 -0.12 15.31 9.25
N THR A 77 0.10 16.22 10.19
CA THR A 77 0.37 15.89 11.59
C THR A 77 -0.84 15.27 12.31
N ASN A 78 -1.99 15.20 11.64
CA ASN A 78 -3.24 14.60 12.11
C ASN A 78 -3.60 13.28 11.40
N SER A 79 -2.88 12.91 10.33
CA SER A 79 -3.14 11.65 9.62
C SER A 79 -2.80 10.44 10.49
N TRP A 80 -3.44 9.31 10.24
CA TRP A 80 -3.36 8.11 11.08
C TRP A 80 -1.93 7.59 11.25
N HIS A 81 -1.12 7.57 10.20
CA HIS A 81 0.26 7.06 10.24
C HIS A 81 1.34 8.11 10.52
N SER A 82 1.00 9.41 10.47
CA SER A 82 1.99 10.49 10.54
C SER A 82 1.68 11.53 11.62
N ASN A 83 0.84 11.19 12.60
CA ASN A 83 0.71 11.99 13.82
C ASN A 83 1.79 11.60 14.84
N ILE A 84 1.99 12.47 15.83
CA ILE A 84 3.09 12.32 16.81
C ILE A 84 3.03 11.02 17.61
N ARG A 85 1.85 10.43 17.76
CA ARG A 85 1.60 9.18 18.52
C ARG A 85 1.29 7.98 17.62
N SER A 86 1.34 8.15 16.29
CA SER A 86 1.10 7.05 15.35
C SER A 86 2.05 5.90 15.63
N PRO A 87 1.56 4.67 15.84
CA PRO A 87 2.45 3.51 15.93
C PRO A 87 3.14 3.27 14.59
N LEU A 88 4.35 2.70 14.63
CA LEU A 88 4.91 2.05 13.46
C LEU A 88 4.44 0.61 13.46
N GLU A 89 3.63 0.27 12.48
CA GLU A 89 3.07 -1.06 12.32
C GLU A 89 4.12 -1.96 11.67
N MET A 90 4.51 -3.03 12.37
CA MET A 90 5.45 -4.04 11.86
C MET A 90 4.71 -5.21 11.24
N ALA A 91 3.65 -5.66 11.92
CA ALA A 91 2.72 -6.67 11.45
C ALA A 91 1.34 -6.31 12.00
N THR A 92 0.30 -6.52 11.19
CA THR A 92 -1.09 -6.19 11.60
C THR A 92 -2.01 -7.40 11.50
N TYR A 93 -3.09 -7.39 12.28
CA TYR A 93 -4.10 -8.44 12.15
C TYR A 93 -4.82 -8.40 10.79
N ALA A 94 -5.01 -7.22 10.20
CA ALA A 94 -5.56 -7.08 8.85
C ALA A 94 -4.66 -7.72 7.79
N GLU A 95 -3.33 -7.60 7.93
CA GLU A 95 -2.36 -8.29 7.09
C GLU A 95 -2.44 -9.82 7.23
N VAL A 96 -2.55 -10.34 8.47
CA VAL A 96 -2.74 -11.78 8.70
C VAL A 96 -4.01 -12.29 7.99
N LYS A 97 -5.10 -11.52 8.04
CA LYS A 97 -6.34 -11.84 7.32
C LYS A 97 -6.22 -11.72 5.81
N ALA A 98 -5.38 -10.81 5.33
CA ALA A 98 -5.08 -10.72 3.90
C ALA A 98 -4.31 -11.93 3.40
N LEU A 99 -3.32 -12.40 4.18
CA LEU A 99 -2.61 -13.66 3.89
C LEU A 99 -3.56 -14.86 3.93
N GLU A 100 -4.49 -14.91 4.90
CA GLU A 100 -5.51 -15.97 4.96
C GLU A 100 -6.43 -15.95 3.73
N ALA A 101 -6.95 -14.78 3.34
CA ALA A 101 -7.83 -14.65 2.19
C ALA A 101 -7.12 -15.03 0.88
N GLU A 102 -5.89 -14.54 0.67
CA GLU A 102 -5.04 -14.85 -0.47
C GLU A 102 -4.72 -16.36 -0.54
N ALA A 103 -4.28 -16.95 0.57
CA ALA A 103 -3.96 -18.38 0.63
C ALA A 103 -5.18 -19.26 0.33
N ARG A 104 -6.35 -18.93 0.88
CA ARG A 104 -7.60 -19.67 0.61
C ARG A 104 -8.05 -19.52 -0.83
N PHE A 105 -7.91 -18.32 -1.42
CA PHE A 105 -8.19 -18.10 -2.84
C PHE A 105 -7.29 -18.97 -3.72
N ILE A 106 -5.98 -18.99 -3.47
CA ILE A 106 -5.01 -19.80 -4.24
C ILE A 106 -5.26 -21.30 -4.05
N LEU A 107 -5.46 -21.77 -2.82
CA LEU A 107 -5.76 -23.18 -2.53
C LEU A 107 -7.08 -23.65 -3.17
N HIS A 108 -7.99 -22.72 -3.47
CA HIS A 108 -9.20 -22.98 -4.22
C HIS A 108 -9.00 -22.93 -5.76
N GLY A 109 -7.75 -22.96 -6.25
CA GLY A 109 -7.43 -22.89 -7.68
C GLY A 109 -7.39 -21.46 -8.23
N GLY A 110 -7.35 -20.46 -7.35
CA GLY A 110 -7.32 -19.06 -7.70
C GLY A 110 -6.05 -18.65 -8.47
N THR A 111 -6.24 -17.90 -9.55
CA THR A 111 -5.21 -17.22 -10.33
C THR A 111 -5.62 -15.74 -10.49
N PRO A 112 -4.74 -14.86 -11.00
CA PRO A 112 -5.11 -13.46 -11.27
C PRO A 112 -6.35 -13.28 -12.16
N ASN A 113 -6.70 -14.28 -12.97
CA ASN A 113 -7.79 -14.21 -13.94
C ASN A 113 -9.04 -15.02 -13.55
N THR A 114 -9.04 -15.69 -12.39
CA THR A 114 -10.20 -16.46 -11.92
C THR A 114 -10.96 -15.68 -10.86
N LYS A 115 -12.15 -16.18 -10.53
CA LYS A 115 -12.99 -15.70 -9.45
C LYS A 115 -13.40 -16.88 -8.59
N GLY A 116 -13.82 -16.59 -7.36
CA GLY A 116 -14.31 -17.60 -6.45
C GLY A 116 -13.29 -17.94 -5.37
N THR A 117 -13.79 -18.07 -4.14
CA THR A 117 -13.04 -18.60 -2.99
C THR A 117 -13.98 -19.39 -2.10
N THR A 118 -13.44 -20.04 -1.07
CA THR A 118 -14.26 -20.69 -0.04
C THR A 118 -14.97 -19.66 0.84
N ALA A 119 -16.02 -20.07 1.55
CA ALA A 119 -16.73 -19.20 2.49
C ALA A 119 -15.78 -18.56 3.53
N GLN A 120 -14.78 -19.32 3.99
CA GLN A 120 -13.76 -18.81 4.92
C GLN A 120 -12.80 -17.81 4.25
N GLY A 121 -12.48 -17.98 2.96
CA GLY A 121 -11.67 -17.03 2.21
C GLY A 121 -12.40 -15.70 2.03
N TYR A 122 -13.70 -15.77 1.77
CA TYR A 122 -14.54 -14.58 1.68
C TYR A 122 -14.69 -13.86 3.03
N ALA A 123 -14.90 -14.61 4.11
CA ALA A 123 -14.95 -14.05 5.46
C ALA A 123 -13.61 -13.39 5.85
N ALA A 124 -12.47 -14.00 5.49
CA ALA A 124 -11.16 -13.42 5.71
C ALA A 124 -10.98 -12.10 4.92
N TYR A 125 -11.44 -12.05 3.67
CA TYR A 125 -11.43 -10.82 2.85
C TYR A 125 -12.18 -9.67 3.53
N LEU A 126 -13.42 -9.89 3.97
CA LEU A 126 -14.20 -8.87 4.66
C LEU A 126 -13.54 -8.46 6.00
N GLU A 127 -12.88 -9.39 6.67
CA GLU A 127 -12.20 -9.12 7.93
C GLU A 127 -10.93 -8.26 7.75
N ILE A 128 -10.25 -8.30 6.59
CA ILE A 128 -9.17 -7.34 6.27
C ILE A 128 -9.68 -5.90 6.46
N ILE A 129 -10.84 -5.64 5.87
CA ILE A 129 -11.48 -4.33 5.80
C ILE A 129 -11.93 -3.90 7.19
N ASN A 130 -12.70 -4.76 7.87
CA ASN A 130 -13.22 -4.52 9.20
C ASN A 130 -12.10 -4.25 10.22
N ALA A 131 -11.09 -5.12 10.26
CA ALA A 131 -9.98 -5.00 11.20
C ALA A 131 -9.16 -3.71 10.97
N ASN A 132 -8.86 -3.38 9.73
CA ASN A 132 -8.11 -2.17 9.40
C ASN A 132 -8.89 -0.91 9.75
N MET A 133 -10.18 -0.83 9.38
CA MET A 133 -11.01 0.33 9.68
C MET A 133 -11.24 0.52 11.17
N LYS A 134 -11.44 -0.57 11.94
CA LYS A 134 -11.53 -0.51 13.40
C LYS A 134 -10.24 -0.04 14.04
N ASN A 135 -9.09 -0.53 13.57
CA ASN A 135 -7.78 -0.08 14.05
C ASN A 135 -7.63 1.45 13.86
N MET A 136 -8.05 1.98 12.71
CA MET A 136 -8.03 3.41 12.39
C MET A 136 -9.15 4.24 13.07
N ARG A 137 -9.99 3.61 13.88
CA ARG A 137 -11.12 4.24 14.60
C ARG A 137 -12.10 4.93 13.65
N ILE A 138 -12.41 4.29 12.53
CA ILE A 138 -13.52 4.69 11.66
C ILE A 138 -14.84 4.34 12.38
N ALA A 139 -15.85 5.18 12.22
CA ALA A 139 -17.14 4.98 12.86
C ALA A 139 -17.80 3.68 12.38
N ASP A 140 -18.38 2.90 13.30
CA ASP A 140 -18.95 1.59 13.00
C ASP A 140 -20.01 1.64 11.89
N ASP A 141 -20.86 2.69 11.84
CA ASP A 141 -21.85 2.88 10.77
C ASP A 141 -21.20 3.04 9.39
N SER A 142 -20.05 3.72 9.31
CA SER A 142 -19.29 3.87 8.06
C SER A 142 -18.63 2.56 7.63
N ILE A 143 -18.17 1.76 8.60
CA ILE A 143 -17.64 0.41 8.34
C ILE A 143 -18.75 -0.49 7.81
N ALA A 144 -19.91 -0.52 8.47
CA ALA A 144 -21.07 -1.31 8.06
C ALA A 144 -21.59 -0.91 6.67
N ALA A 145 -21.65 0.39 6.37
CA ALA A 145 -22.03 0.90 5.06
C ALA A 145 -21.02 0.49 3.96
N TYR A 146 -19.73 0.50 4.27
CA TYR A 146 -18.68 0.09 3.31
C TYR A 146 -18.72 -1.43 3.06
N LEU A 147 -18.90 -2.23 4.12
CA LEU A 147 -18.95 -3.69 4.05
C LEU A 147 -20.23 -4.23 3.41
N SER A 148 -21.34 -3.49 3.47
CA SER A 148 -22.61 -3.88 2.81
C SER A 148 -22.75 -3.35 1.38
N ASN A 149 -21.80 -2.55 0.90
CA ASN A 149 -21.85 -2.03 -0.46
C ASN A 149 -21.59 -3.16 -1.48
N PRO A 150 -22.39 -3.33 -2.55
CA PRO A 150 -22.19 -4.40 -3.53
C PRO A 150 -20.84 -4.39 -4.27
N LEU A 151 -20.13 -3.26 -4.28
CA LEU A 151 -18.76 -3.18 -4.83
C LEU A 151 -17.70 -3.77 -3.88
N THR A 152 -18.03 -3.91 -2.60
CA THR A 152 -17.21 -4.57 -1.56
C THR A 152 -17.75 -5.97 -1.29
N ASP A 153 -19.05 -6.11 -1.04
CA ASP A 153 -19.76 -7.36 -0.82
C ASP A 153 -20.07 -8.07 -2.14
N VAL A 154 -19.02 -8.45 -2.87
CA VAL A 154 -19.15 -9.08 -4.20
C VAL A 154 -19.67 -10.53 -4.13
N GLY A 155 -19.62 -11.14 -2.96
CA GLY A 155 -19.93 -12.55 -2.71
C GLY A 155 -18.75 -13.48 -3.01
N ALA A 156 -18.69 -14.61 -2.30
CA ALA A 156 -17.58 -15.55 -2.37
C ALA A 156 -17.27 -16.06 -3.79
N ALA A 157 -18.30 -16.26 -4.62
CA ALA A 157 -18.16 -16.75 -5.99
C ALA A 157 -17.59 -15.70 -6.97
N ASN A 158 -17.73 -14.41 -6.66
CA ASN A 158 -17.27 -13.32 -7.53
C ASN A 158 -15.96 -12.68 -7.06
N LEU A 159 -15.53 -12.96 -5.83
CA LEU A 159 -14.28 -12.42 -5.29
C LEU A 159 -13.11 -12.76 -6.21
N THR A 160 -12.31 -11.76 -6.53
CA THR A 160 -11.10 -11.89 -7.34
C THR A 160 -9.85 -11.66 -6.50
N LEU A 161 -8.70 -12.11 -7.01
CA LEU A 161 -7.41 -11.77 -6.41
C LEU A 161 -7.19 -10.25 -6.36
N SER A 162 -7.66 -9.51 -7.37
CA SER A 162 -7.52 -8.05 -7.41
C SER A 162 -8.28 -7.37 -6.28
N ASP A 163 -9.44 -7.89 -5.87
CA ASP A 163 -10.21 -7.36 -4.73
C ASP A 163 -9.44 -7.57 -3.41
N ILE A 164 -8.86 -8.76 -3.22
CA ILE A 164 -8.04 -9.09 -2.05
C ILE A 164 -6.81 -8.19 -1.99
N LEU A 165 -6.07 -8.06 -3.10
CA LEU A 165 -4.85 -7.25 -3.17
C LEU A 165 -5.13 -5.75 -3.01
N ALA A 166 -6.27 -5.26 -3.50
CA ALA A 166 -6.67 -3.87 -3.30
C ALA A 166 -6.90 -3.57 -1.82
N GLU A 167 -7.65 -4.42 -1.10
CA GLU A 167 -7.90 -4.23 0.33
C GLU A 167 -6.64 -4.48 1.19
N LYS A 168 -5.80 -5.44 0.79
CA LYS A 168 -4.47 -5.65 1.38
C LYS A 168 -3.58 -4.42 1.25
N ASN A 169 -3.51 -3.81 0.06
CA ASN A 169 -2.72 -2.61 -0.19
C ASN A 169 -3.19 -1.41 0.65
N LYS A 170 -4.51 -1.22 0.79
CA LYS A 170 -5.08 -0.20 1.68
C LYS A 170 -4.73 -0.47 3.14
N ALA A 171 -4.85 -1.73 3.59
CA ALA A 171 -4.60 -2.11 4.98
C ALA A 171 -3.12 -2.04 5.37
N MET A 172 -2.22 -2.27 4.41
CA MET A 172 -0.76 -2.27 4.60
C MET A 172 -0.11 -0.95 4.17
N PHE A 173 -0.86 0.15 4.13
CA PHE A 173 -0.28 1.44 3.77
C PHE A 173 0.88 1.82 4.70
N LEU A 174 2.04 2.15 4.12
CA LEU A 174 3.32 2.38 4.78
C LEU A 174 3.96 1.17 5.48
N ASN A 175 3.40 -0.03 5.33
CA ASN A 175 4.10 -1.28 5.62
C ASN A 175 4.85 -1.75 4.35
N GLY A 176 6.16 -1.89 4.47
CA GLY A 176 7.05 -2.15 3.33
C GLY A 176 6.86 -3.51 2.66
N ASP A 177 6.27 -4.49 3.36
CA ASP A 177 6.15 -5.85 2.79
C ASP A 177 5.11 -5.94 1.66
N MET A 178 4.21 -4.95 1.52
CA MET A 178 3.28 -4.90 0.38
C MET A 178 4.00 -4.89 -0.98
N TRP A 179 5.24 -4.36 -1.06
CA TRP A 179 6.04 -4.42 -2.27
C TRP A 179 6.46 -5.84 -2.68
N THR A 180 6.52 -6.77 -1.72
CA THR A 180 6.71 -8.20 -1.99
C THR A 180 5.55 -8.77 -2.79
N ASP A 181 4.31 -8.43 -2.45
CA ASP A 181 3.12 -8.88 -3.21
C ASP A 181 3.04 -8.24 -4.58
N PHE A 182 3.35 -6.95 -4.72
CA PHE A 182 3.42 -6.32 -6.04
C PHE A 182 4.41 -7.04 -6.96
N ARG A 183 5.58 -7.45 -6.45
CA ARG A 183 6.55 -8.24 -7.23
C ARG A 183 6.06 -9.67 -7.49
N ARG A 184 5.42 -10.32 -6.51
CA ARG A 184 4.86 -11.68 -6.64
C ARG A 184 3.87 -11.75 -7.80
N TYR A 185 3.02 -10.74 -7.95
CA TYR A 185 2.00 -10.65 -9.00
C TYR A 185 2.41 -9.77 -10.17
N ASP A 186 3.71 -9.55 -10.36
CA ASP A 186 4.28 -8.82 -11.49
C ASP A 186 3.62 -7.46 -11.78
N TYR A 187 3.33 -6.72 -10.71
CA TYR A 187 2.71 -5.39 -10.74
C TYR A 187 1.34 -5.39 -11.42
N LEU A 188 0.55 -6.44 -11.19
CA LEU A 188 -0.82 -6.58 -11.71
C LEU A 188 -1.62 -5.27 -11.57
N ASN A 189 -2.25 -4.85 -12.67
CA ASN A 189 -3.05 -3.63 -12.78
C ASN A 189 -2.30 -2.31 -12.51
N MET A 190 -0.97 -2.28 -12.59
CA MET A 190 -0.17 -1.05 -12.46
C MET A 190 0.51 -0.71 -13.79
N SER A 191 0.61 0.59 -14.08
CA SER A 191 1.44 1.12 -15.15
C SER A 191 2.83 1.47 -14.64
N VAL A 192 3.84 1.34 -15.49
CA VAL A 192 5.20 1.78 -15.15
C VAL A 192 5.21 3.28 -14.87
N PRO A 193 5.98 3.74 -13.86
CA PRO A 193 6.12 5.16 -13.58
C PRO A 193 6.59 5.96 -14.80
N ALA A 194 6.19 7.24 -14.86
CA ALA A 194 6.77 8.20 -15.78
C ALA A 194 8.27 8.41 -15.47
N ASN A 195 9.03 8.93 -16.44
CA ASN A 195 10.47 9.25 -16.26
C ASN A 195 11.27 8.10 -15.63
N LEU A 196 10.95 6.87 -16.03
CA LEU A 196 11.55 5.66 -15.49
C LEU A 196 13.07 5.69 -15.66
N ASN A 197 13.80 5.21 -14.64
CA ASN A 197 15.24 5.02 -14.77
C ASN A 197 15.54 4.15 -16.00
N VAL A 198 16.44 4.62 -16.88
CA VAL A 198 16.87 3.92 -18.10
C VAL A 198 17.38 2.50 -17.82
N ASP A 199 18.00 2.27 -16.66
CA ASP A 199 18.52 0.95 -16.24
C ASP A 199 17.40 -0.08 -16.04
N LEU A 200 16.17 0.37 -15.81
CA LEU A 200 15.01 -0.51 -15.68
C LEU A 200 14.51 -1.03 -17.03
N GLN A 201 14.93 -0.42 -18.16
CA GLN A 201 14.60 -0.86 -19.52
C GLN A 201 13.08 -1.00 -19.74
N GLY A 202 12.30 -0.03 -19.24
CA GLY A 202 10.84 -0.04 -19.36
C GLY A 202 10.11 -1.04 -18.45
N LYS A 203 10.81 -1.71 -17.53
CA LYS A 203 10.22 -2.68 -16.58
C LYS A 203 10.10 -2.10 -15.18
N PHE A 204 9.29 -2.72 -14.33
CA PHE A 204 9.27 -2.37 -12.91
C PHE A 204 10.55 -2.76 -12.18
N ILE A 205 10.88 -2.00 -11.14
CA ILE A 205 11.97 -2.34 -10.20
C ILE A 205 11.64 -3.62 -9.45
N GLN A 206 12.61 -4.51 -9.27
CA GLN A 206 12.43 -5.81 -8.62
C GLN A 206 13.24 -5.96 -7.32
N ARG A 207 14.29 -5.13 -7.16
CA ARG A 207 15.22 -5.17 -6.04
C ARG A 207 15.87 -3.82 -5.80
N PHE A 208 16.37 -3.62 -4.57
CA PHE A 208 17.27 -2.51 -4.27
C PHE A 208 18.69 -2.82 -4.73
N THR A 209 19.48 -1.78 -4.93
CA THR A 209 20.93 -1.90 -5.14
C THR A 209 21.61 -2.34 -3.84
N TYR A 210 22.72 -3.07 -3.97
CA TYR A 210 23.57 -3.33 -2.82
C TYR A 210 24.06 -2.02 -2.19
N PRO A 211 24.26 -1.98 -0.85
CA PRO A 211 24.87 -0.85 -0.19
C PRO A 211 26.24 -0.55 -0.79
N ALA A 212 26.59 0.74 -0.97
CA ALA A 212 27.89 1.15 -1.48
C ALA A 212 29.07 0.67 -0.61
N SER A 213 28.83 0.39 0.68
CA SER A 213 29.83 -0.23 1.55
C SER A 213 30.17 -1.66 1.12
N GLU A 214 29.22 -2.44 0.60
CA GLU A 214 29.49 -3.81 0.14
C GLU A 214 30.34 -3.81 -1.13
N THR A 215 30.08 -2.89 -2.06
CA THR A 215 30.86 -2.78 -3.29
C THR A 215 32.30 -2.31 -3.04
N THR A 216 32.56 -1.62 -1.93
CA THR A 216 33.89 -1.09 -1.58
C THR A 216 34.65 -1.97 -0.59
N ARG A 217 33.97 -2.54 0.42
CA ARG A 217 34.60 -3.28 1.52
C ARG A 217 34.49 -4.80 1.38
N ASN A 218 33.57 -5.30 0.56
CA ASN A 218 33.32 -6.71 0.33
C ASN A 218 33.14 -7.01 -1.17
N SER A 219 34.01 -6.41 -1.98
CA SER A 219 33.75 -6.24 -3.42
C SER A 219 33.67 -7.55 -4.19
N ASP A 220 34.41 -8.59 -3.78
CA ASP A 220 34.42 -9.87 -4.47
C ASP A 220 33.08 -10.60 -4.31
N ALA A 221 32.54 -10.63 -3.09
CA ALA A 221 31.21 -11.19 -2.83
C ALA A 221 30.11 -10.34 -3.51
N ALA A 222 30.22 -9.01 -3.48
CA ALA A 222 29.25 -8.13 -4.12
C ALA A 222 29.20 -8.37 -5.64
N LYS A 223 30.35 -8.41 -6.33
CA LYS A 223 30.43 -8.64 -7.78
C LYS A 223 29.80 -9.96 -8.21
N GLN A 224 29.91 -11.01 -7.41
CA GLN A 224 29.32 -12.32 -7.71
C GLN A 224 27.78 -12.33 -7.61
N ASN A 225 27.20 -11.43 -6.80
CA ASN A 225 25.78 -11.49 -6.44
C ASN A 225 24.94 -10.29 -6.92
N ILE A 226 25.58 -9.19 -7.34
CA ILE A 226 24.89 -8.04 -7.92
C ILE A 226 24.15 -8.46 -9.19
N LYS A 227 22.88 -8.06 -9.28
CA LYS A 227 22.02 -8.23 -10.44
C LYS A 227 21.40 -6.88 -10.83
N PRO A 228 21.01 -6.69 -12.10
CA PRO A 228 20.22 -5.55 -12.53
C PRO A 228 18.98 -5.32 -11.64
N ILE A 229 18.62 -4.06 -11.42
CA ILE A 229 17.50 -3.67 -10.54
C ILE A 229 16.13 -4.10 -11.08
N ASN A 230 16.02 -4.48 -12.36
CA ASN A 230 14.82 -5.04 -12.99
C ASN A 230 14.80 -6.58 -13.03
N GLU A 231 15.80 -7.27 -12.48
CA GLU A 231 15.83 -8.74 -12.43
C GLU A 231 14.99 -9.26 -11.26
N LYS A 232 14.07 -10.20 -11.51
CA LYS A 232 13.18 -10.79 -10.48
C LYS A 232 13.99 -11.46 -9.36
N MET A 233 13.57 -11.27 -8.11
CA MET A 233 14.17 -11.94 -6.95
C MET A 233 14.00 -13.46 -7.05
N TRP A 234 14.95 -14.23 -6.50
CA TRP A 234 14.97 -15.70 -6.54
C TRP A 234 13.63 -16.36 -6.14
N MET A 235 12.90 -15.76 -5.19
CA MET A 235 11.60 -16.27 -4.74
C MET A 235 10.47 -16.17 -5.78
N PHE A 236 10.68 -15.43 -6.87
CA PHE A 236 9.70 -15.22 -7.96
C PHE A 236 10.14 -15.85 -9.28
N VAL A 237 11.24 -16.60 -9.27
CA VAL A 237 11.76 -17.36 -10.41
C VAL A 237 11.75 -18.82 -10.01
N LYS A 238 11.01 -19.66 -10.73
CA LYS A 238 11.09 -21.12 -10.62
C LYS A 238 12.03 -21.65 -11.69
#